data_AF-A0A920ANY5-F1
#
_entry.id   AF-A0A920ANY5-F1
#
_cell.length_a   1.000
_cell.length_b   1.000
_cell.length_c   1.000
_cell.angle_alpha   90.00
_cell.angle_beta   90.00
_cell.angle_gamma   90.00
#
_symmetry.space_group_name_H-M   'P 1'
#
loop_
_entity.id
_entity.type
_entity.pdbx_description
1 polymer ?
#
loop_
_entity_poly.entity_id
_entity_poly.type
_entity_poly.pdbx_seq_one_letter_code
_entity_poly.pdbx_strand_id
1 'polypeptide(L)'
;MLLSKDINFLGLKKENGDFNLKRNVVINWNNKNEKLYYSGLQIVSKNIFNNRKKIFPMNEIWTKLIKNNQIKGYVIPSKIRHIGDKKSILEN
;
A
#
# COMPACT_ATOMS: atom_id res chain seq x y z
N MET A 1 -6.85 3.23 -1.76
CA MET A 1 -5.40 3.00 -1.62
C MET A 1 -4.80 2.95 -3.01
N LEU A 2 -3.81 3.79 -3.29
CA LEU A 2 -3.09 3.74 -4.55
C LEU A 2 -1.95 2.73 -4.43
N LEU A 3 -1.89 1.81 -5.38
CA LEU A 3 -0.93 0.71 -5.44
C LEU A 3 -0.12 0.79 -6.72
N SER A 4 1.09 0.27 -6.71
CA SER A 4 1.94 0.14 -7.90
C SER A 4 2.35 -1.30 -8.12
N LYS A 5 2.39 -1.72 -9.39
CA LYS A 5 3.04 -2.98 -9.79
C LYS A 5 4.54 -2.86 -9.60
N ASP A 6 5.20 -4.02 -9.47
CA ASP A 6 6.66 -4.08 -9.35
C ASP A 6 7.39 -3.36 -10.49
N ILE A 7 6.95 -3.53 -11.74
CA ILE A 7 7.54 -2.87 -12.92
C ILE A 7 7.47 -1.33 -12.86
N ASN A 8 6.54 -0.79 -12.08
CA ASN A 8 6.27 0.64 -11.98
C ASN A 8 6.79 1.25 -10.68
N PHE A 9 7.26 0.45 -9.73
CA PHE A 9 7.73 0.93 -8.43
C PHE A 9 9.26 0.98 -8.43
N LEU A 10 9.85 2.14 -8.12
CA LEU A 10 11.30 2.35 -8.10
C LEU A 10 11.75 2.71 -6.68
N GLY A 11 12.87 2.16 -6.22
CA GLY A 11 13.36 2.32 -4.85
C GLY A 11 12.57 1.51 -3.81
N LEU A 12 13.24 1.12 -2.72
CA LEU A 12 12.67 0.37 -1.57
C LEU A 12 11.80 -0.85 -1.93
N LYS A 13 12.11 -1.53 -3.03
CA LYS A 13 11.46 -2.80 -3.36
C LYS A 13 11.80 -3.84 -2.29
N LYS A 14 10.76 -4.51 -1.80
CA LYS A 14 10.88 -5.66 -0.90
C LYS A 14 10.69 -6.96 -1.67
N GLU A 15 11.21 -8.05 -1.12
CA GLU A 15 10.99 -9.40 -1.66
C GLU A 15 9.49 -9.74 -1.71
N ASN A 16 8.71 -9.28 -0.73
CA ASN A 16 7.26 -9.44 -0.67
C ASN A 16 6.55 -8.18 -1.16
N GLY A 17 5.35 -8.34 -1.73
CA GLY A 17 4.43 -7.21 -1.95
C GLY A 17 3.78 -6.77 -0.63
N ASP A 18 3.23 -5.56 -0.62
CA ASP A 18 2.47 -5.07 0.55
C ASP A 18 1.03 -5.63 0.53
N PHE A 19 0.39 -5.65 -0.64
CA PHE A 19 -1.02 -6.05 -0.80
C PHE A 19 -1.30 -6.83 -2.11
N ASN A 20 -2.50 -7.39 -2.23
CA ASN A 20 -3.11 -7.77 -3.51
C ASN A 20 -4.49 -7.12 -3.68
N LEU A 21 -5.10 -7.28 -4.87
CA LEU A 21 -6.47 -6.85 -5.15
C LEU A 21 -7.37 -8.04 -5.53
N LYS A 22 -8.58 -8.05 -4.97
CA LYS A 22 -9.68 -8.91 -5.41
C LYS A 22 -10.87 -8.03 -5.75
N ARG A 23 -11.19 -7.88 -7.05
CA ARG A 23 -12.28 -7.00 -7.54
C ARG A 23 -12.19 -5.58 -6.94
N ASN A 24 -11.01 -4.96 -7.05
CA ASN A 24 -10.68 -3.64 -6.50
C ASN A 24 -10.74 -3.51 -4.97
N VAL A 25 -10.96 -4.59 -4.22
CA VAL A 25 -10.81 -4.62 -2.76
C VAL A 25 -9.37 -5.00 -2.43
N VAL A 26 -8.75 -4.23 -1.54
CA VAL A 26 -7.41 -4.53 -1.01
C VAL A 26 -7.49 -5.70 -0.05
N ILE A 27 -6.62 -6.68 -0.26
CA ILE A 27 -6.41 -7.84 0.61
C ILE A 27 -4.93 -7.94 0.96
N ASN A 28 -4.63 -8.67 2.04
CA ASN A 28 -3.24 -8.96 2.41
C ASN A 28 -2.53 -9.68 1.27
N TRP A 29 -1.26 -9.34 1.08
CA TRP A 29 -0.42 -10.02 0.09
C TRP A 29 -0.32 -11.52 0.38
N ASN A 30 -0.31 -12.30 -0.69
CA ASN A 30 0.12 -13.69 -0.68
C ASN A 30 1.03 -13.97 -1.89
N ASN A 31 1.84 -15.02 -1.78
CA ASN A 31 2.84 -15.39 -2.79
C ASN A 31 2.26 -15.93 -4.11
N LYS A 32 0.94 -16.13 -4.22
CA LYS A 32 0.28 -16.64 -5.44
C LYS A 32 -0.11 -15.53 -6.41
N ASN A 33 -0.07 -14.27 -5.98
CA ASN A 33 -0.58 -13.12 -6.70
C ASN A 33 0.53 -12.10 -7.02
N GLU A 34 0.28 -11.24 -8.01
CA GLU A 34 1.18 -10.14 -8.39
C GLU A 34 1.50 -9.25 -7.18
N LYS A 35 2.79 -8.91 -7.02
CA LYS A 35 3.25 -7.99 -5.96
C LYS A 35 2.73 -6.59 -6.24
N LEU A 36 1.96 -6.03 -5.31
CA LEU A 36 1.56 -4.64 -5.33
C LEU A 36 2.18 -3.91 -4.13
N TYR A 37 2.79 -2.78 -4.42
CA TYR A 37 3.43 -1.91 -3.44
C TYR A 37 2.53 -0.73 -3.11
N TYR A 38 2.43 -0.37 -1.83
CA TYR A 38 1.70 0.82 -1.42
C TYR A 38 2.45 2.07 -1.86
N SER A 39 1.76 2.96 -2.57
CA SER A 39 2.39 4.14 -3.18
C SER A 39 2.60 5.30 -2.20
N GLY A 40 2.23 5.14 -0.92
CA GLY A 40 2.16 6.24 0.04
C GLY A 40 0.88 7.09 -0.04
N LEU A 41 0.01 6.87 -1.02
CA LEU A 41 -1.21 7.67 -1.24
C LEU A 41 -2.50 6.90 -0.94
N GLN A 42 -3.35 7.50 -0.12
CA GLN A 42 -4.64 6.96 0.27
C GLN A 42 -5.62 8.11 0.59
N ILE A 43 -6.87 7.98 0.12
CA ILE A 43 -8.00 8.79 0.57
C ILE A 43 -8.75 8.01 1.65
N VAL A 44 -9.06 8.67 2.77
CA VAL A 44 -9.68 8.06 3.96
C VAL A 44 -10.77 8.94 4.54
N SER A 45 -11.78 8.29 5.12
CA SER A 45 -12.67 8.96 6.04
C SER A 45 -11.96 9.20 7.37
N LYS A 46 -12.14 10.40 7.95
CA LYS A 46 -11.58 10.77 9.27
C LYS A 46 -12.03 9.81 10.38
N ASN A 47 -13.21 9.20 10.23
CA ASN A 47 -13.80 8.32 11.23
C ASN A 47 -12.98 7.05 11.54
N ILE A 48 -12.09 6.62 10.63
CA ILE A 48 -11.24 5.44 10.86
C ILE A 48 -10.20 5.67 11.97
N PHE A 49 -9.99 6.94 12.32
CA PHE A 49 -9.08 7.41 13.36
C PHE A 49 -9.80 7.73 14.70
N ASN A 50 -11.11 7.50 14.79
CA ASN A 50 -11.83 7.71 16.05
C ASN A 50 -11.30 6.78 17.15
N ASN A 51 -11.20 7.30 18.38
CA ASN A 51 -10.76 6.57 19.58
C ASN A 51 -9.35 5.96 19.46
N ARG A 52 -8.46 6.60 18.68
CA ARG A 52 -7.05 6.21 18.59
C ARG A 52 -6.19 6.95 19.61
N LYS A 53 -5.09 6.31 20.00
CA LYS A 53 -4.03 6.93 20.80
C LYS A 53 -3.39 8.08 20.01
N LYS A 54 -2.63 8.95 20.68
CA LYS A 54 -1.88 10.03 20.02
C LYS A 54 -0.88 9.50 18.98
N ILE A 55 -0.26 8.36 19.26
CA ILE A 55 0.67 7.65 18.38
C ILE A 55 0.11 6.24 18.17
N PHE A 56 -0.02 5.81 16.92
CA PHE A 56 -0.52 4.49 16.54
C PHE A 56 0.04 4.05 15.20
N PRO A 57 0.20 2.73 14.96
CA PRO A 57 0.59 2.21 13.66
C PRO A 57 -0.61 2.14 12.71
N MET A 58 -0.41 2.57 11.46
CA MET A 58 -1.47 2.51 10.44
C MET A 58 -1.89 1.07 10.12
N ASN A 59 -0.99 0.09 10.31
CA ASN A 59 -1.27 -1.33 10.10
C ASN A 59 -2.45 -1.86 10.93
N GLU A 60 -2.69 -1.32 12.13
CA GLU A 60 -3.86 -1.72 12.95
C GLU A 60 -5.18 -1.31 12.28
N ILE A 61 -5.20 -0.13 11.65
CA ILE A 61 -6.36 0.38 10.92
C ILE A 61 -6.55 -0.45 9.65
N TRP A 62 -5.48 -0.66 8.87
CA TRP A 62 -5.57 -1.47 7.65
C TRP A 62 -6.04 -2.90 7.94
N THR A 63 -5.50 -3.56 8.98
CA THR A 63 -5.93 -4.92 9.37
C THR A 63 -7.45 -4.99 9.61
N LYS A 64 -8.00 -4.04 10.36
CA LYS A 64 -9.45 -3.98 10.62
C LYS A 64 -10.25 -3.73 9.32
N LEU A 65 -9.83 -2.76 8.52
CA LEU A 65 -10.56 -2.40 7.30
C LEU A 65 -10.48 -3.47 6.21
N ILE A 66 -9.34 -4.17 6.08
CA ILE A 66 -9.16 -5.29 5.15
C ILE A 66 -10.05 -6.46 5.55
N LYS A 67 -10.10 -6.82 6.84
CA LYS A 67 -11.00 -7.87 7.34
C LYS A 67 -12.47 -7.60 6.98
N ASN A 68 -12.85 -6.33 6.90
CA ASN A 68 -14.20 -5.89 6.56
C ASN A 68 -14.39 -5.56 5.07
N ASN A 69 -13.39 -5.77 4.20
CA ASN A 69 -13.42 -5.40 2.77
C ASN A 69 -13.67 -3.90 2.50
N GLN A 70 -13.26 -3.03 3.42
CA GLN A 70 -13.56 -1.58 3.39
C GLN A 70 -12.48 -0.73 2.72
N ILE A 71 -11.38 -1.33 2.24
CA ILE A 71 -10.35 -0.62 1.49
C ILE A 71 -10.52 -0.94 0.01
N LYS A 72 -10.80 0.07 -0.79
CA LYS A 72 -10.71 -0.01 -2.24
C LYS A 72 -9.31 0.36 -2.71
N GLY A 73 -8.82 -0.35 -3.71
CA GLY A 73 -7.51 -0.13 -4.31
C GLY A 73 -7.63 0.28 -5.78
N TYR A 74 -6.64 1.05 -6.22
CA TYR A 74 -6.43 1.38 -7.62
C TYR A 74 -4.95 1.19 -7.95
N VAL A 75 -4.64 0.61 -9.10
CA VAL A 75 -3.26 0.41 -9.55
C VAL A 75 -2.86 1.55 -10.47
N ILE A 76 -1.84 2.32 -10.10
CA ILE A 76 -1.33 3.40 -10.94
C ILE A 76 -0.66 2.83 -12.20
N PRO A 77 -0.97 3.33 -13.41
CA PRO A 77 -0.31 2.89 -14.64
C PRO A 77 1.10 3.48 -14.79
N SER A 78 1.35 4.64 -14.17
CA SER A 78 2.61 5.37 -14.22
C SER A 78 3.67 4.82 -13.28
N LYS A 79 4.94 5.10 -13.56
CA LYS A 79 6.04 4.84 -12.64
C LYS A 79 5.95 5.75 -11.42
N ILE A 80 6.22 5.18 -10.25
CA ILE A 80 6.40 5.90 -8.98
C ILE A 80 7.75 5.57 -8.39
N ARG A 81 8.38 6.56 -7.75
CA ARG A 81 9.62 6.39 -7.01
C ARG A 81 9.38 6.63 -5.53
N HIS A 82 9.72 5.65 -4.70
CA HIS A 82 9.71 5.82 -3.26
C HIS A 82 11.04 6.40 -2.80
N ILE A 83 11.07 7.69 -2.47
CA ILE A 83 12.27 8.38 -1.98
C ILE A 83 12.31 8.26 -0.45
N GLY A 84 12.97 7.20 0.05
CA GLY A 84 13.09 6.96 1.50
C GLY A 84 14.50 6.62 1.99
N ASP A 85 15.44 6.40 1.07
CA ASP A 85 16.87 6.25 1.38
C ASP A 85 17.75 6.83 0.26
N LYS A 86 19.06 6.98 0.49
CA LYS A 86 19.99 7.51 -0.52
C LYS A 86 20.05 6.65 -1.79
N LYS A 87 19.85 5.33 -1.66
CA LYS A 87 19.93 4.39 -2.78
C LYS A 87 18.76 4.58 -3.75
N SER A 88 17.56 4.84 -3.23
CA SER A 88 16.34 5.08 -3.99
C SER A 88 16.39 6.32 -4.87
N ILE A 89 17.28 7.28 -4.55
CA ILE A 89 17.52 8.49 -5.34
C ILE A 89 18.39 8.19 -6.57
N LEU A 90 19.29 7.21 -6.47
CA LEU A 90 20.34 6.94 -7.46
C LEU A 90 19.99 5.82 -8.46
N GLU A 91 18.91 5.08 -8.24
CA GLU A 91 18.45 4.03 -9.16
C GLU A 91 17.83 4.66 -10.43
N ASN A 92 18.41 4.44 -11.60
CA ASN A 92 17.89 4.93 -12.90
C ASN A 92 16.74 4.07 -13.43
#